data_AF-A0A412CHV3-F1
#
_entry.id   AF-A0A412CHV3-F1
#
_cell.length_a   1.000
_cell.length_b   1.000
_cell.length_c   1.000
_cell.angle_alpha   90.00
_cell.angle_beta   90.00
_cell.angle_gamma   90.00
#
_symmetry.space_group_name_H-M   'P 1'
#
loop_
_entity.id
_entity.type
_entity.pdbx_description
1 polymer ?
#
loop_
_entity_poly.entity_id
_entity_poly.type
_entity_poly.pdbx_seq_one_letter_code
_entity_poly.pdbx_strand_id
1 'polypeptide(L)'
;MIKRLYILVMVQMVCTLGFTQSSPSLPAYKDPSLSIDMRLSDLLSRMTLEEKVGQLLCPLGWEMYEIHGSEVHPSGKFKQLIKERNAGML
;
A
#
# COMPACT_ATOMS: atom_id res chain seq x y z
N MET A 1 9.68 -46.79 -25.20
CA MET A 1 9.34 -45.34 -25.30
C MET A 1 8.18 -44.92 -24.41
N ILE A 2 7.10 -45.71 -24.32
CA ILE A 2 5.89 -45.41 -23.52
C ILE A 2 6.13 -45.15 -22.01
N LYS A 3 7.03 -45.90 -21.35
CA LYS A 3 7.37 -45.67 -19.92
C LYS A 3 8.01 -44.30 -19.64
N ARG A 4 8.84 -43.80 -20.56
CA ARG A 4 9.47 -42.47 -20.45
C ARG A 4 8.46 -41.34 -20.63
N LEU A 5 7.48 -41.55 -21.51
CA LEU A 5 6.37 -40.63 -21.73
C LEU A 5 5.47 -40.53 -20.48
N TYR A 6 5.18 -41.66 -19.83
CA TYR A 6 4.41 -41.68 -18.58
C TYR A 6 5.10 -40.93 -17.44
N ILE A 7 6.42 -41.10 -17.29
CA ILE A 7 7.19 -40.38 -16.27
C ILE A 7 7.18 -38.87 -16.54
N LEU A 8 7.31 -38.45 -17.81
CA LEU A 8 7.21 -37.05 -18.21
C LEU A 8 5.85 -36.43 -17.88
N VAL A 9 4.76 -37.15 -18.18
CA VAL A 9 3.39 -36.68 -17.88
C VAL A 9 3.14 -36.58 -16.37
N MET A 10 3.63 -37.54 -15.58
CA MET A 10 3.48 -37.50 -14.12
C MET A 10 4.28 -36.36 -13.47
N VAL A 11 5.48 -36.07 -13.94
CA VAL A 11 6.29 -34.93 -13.48
C VAL A 11 5.60 -33.61 -13.81
N GLN A 12 5.03 -33.49 -15.02
CA GLN A 12 4.35 -32.27 -15.46
C GLN A 12 3.06 -32.00 -14.66
N MET A 13 2.32 -33.04 -14.27
CA MET A 13 1.14 -32.93 -13.41
C MET A 13 1.50 -32.48 -11.98
N VAL A 14 2.62 -32.98 -11.42
CA VAL A 14 3.14 -32.54 -10.11
C VAL A 14 3.58 -31.08 -10.14
N CYS A 15 4.21 -30.63 -11.25
CA CYS A 15 4.61 -29.22 -11.41
C CYS A 15 3.41 -28.26 -11.48
N THR A 16 2.24 -28.68 -12.00
CA THR A 16 1.06 -27.81 -12.08
C THR A 16 0.33 -27.61 -10.75
N LEU A 17 0.50 -28.49 -9.77
CA LEU A 17 -0.14 -28.41 -8.45
C LEU A 17 0.61 -27.51 -7.46
N GLY A 18 1.90 -27.23 -7.71
CA GLY A 18 2.78 -26.49 -6.78
C GLY A 18 2.76 -24.96 -6.87
N PHE A 19 2.03 -24.36 -7.82
CA PHE A 19 2.10 -22.91 -8.11
C PHE A 19 0.75 -22.19 -8.09
N THR A 20 -0.14 -22.52 -7.16
CA THR A 20 -1.27 -21.63 -6.87
C THR A 20 -0.82 -20.55 -5.88
N GLN A 21 -0.11 -19.53 -6.37
CA GLN A 21 0.04 -18.29 -5.58
C GLN A 21 -1.32 -17.59 -5.58
N SER A 22 -2.03 -17.66 -4.45
CA SER A 22 -3.15 -16.76 -4.21
C SER A 22 -2.62 -15.32 -4.32
N SER A 23 -3.21 -14.53 -5.21
CA SER A 23 -2.93 -13.09 -5.25
C SER A 23 -3.19 -12.52 -3.86
N PRO A 24 -2.36 -11.59 -3.35
CA PRO A 24 -2.62 -10.96 -2.06
C PRO A 24 -4.05 -10.43 -2.06
N SER A 25 -4.88 -10.92 -1.14
CA SER A 25 -6.24 -10.44 -1.02
C SER A 25 -6.20 -8.92 -0.84
N LEU A 26 -7.01 -8.20 -1.64
CA LEU A 26 -7.14 -6.76 -1.51
C LEU A 26 -7.47 -6.42 -0.04
N PRO A 27 -6.78 -5.46 0.60
CA PRO A 27 -7.13 -5.04 1.96
C PRO A 27 -8.60 -4.63 2.05
N ALA A 28 -9.29 -4.99 3.13
CA ALA A 28 -10.73 -4.80 3.24
C ALA A 28 -11.14 -3.33 3.05
N TYR A 29 -10.35 -2.36 3.52
CA TYR A 29 -10.65 -0.93 3.29
C TYR A 29 -10.69 -0.51 1.80
N LYS A 30 -9.97 -1.23 0.93
CA LYS A 30 -9.94 -1.00 -0.52
C LYS A 30 -11.05 -1.73 -1.27
N ASP A 31 -11.75 -2.68 -0.64
CA ASP A 31 -12.82 -3.44 -1.28
C ASP A 31 -14.12 -2.62 -1.32
N PRO A 32 -14.61 -2.21 -2.52
CA PRO A 32 -15.82 -1.41 -2.63
C PRO A 32 -17.11 -2.20 -2.37
N SER A 33 -17.06 -3.53 -2.29
CA SER A 33 -18.22 -4.38 -2.00
C SER A 33 -18.60 -4.42 -0.52
N LEU A 34 -17.68 -4.03 0.37
CA LEU A 34 -17.89 -3.97 1.81
C LEU A 34 -18.55 -2.66 2.24
N SER A 35 -19.24 -2.69 3.38
CA SER A 35 -19.84 -1.48 3.96
C SER A 35 -18.76 -0.46 4.34
N ILE A 36 -19.14 0.82 4.38
CA ILE A 36 -18.26 1.91 4.78
C ILE A 36 -17.69 1.64 6.19
N ASP A 37 -18.52 1.19 7.13
CA ASP A 37 -18.10 0.92 8.51
C ASP A 37 -17.02 -0.18 8.58
N MET A 38 -17.19 -1.26 7.82
CA MET A 38 -16.20 -2.34 7.75
C MET A 38 -14.88 -1.85 7.17
N ARG A 39 -14.95 -1.06 6.10
CA ARG A 39 -13.77 -0.50 5.44
C ARG A 39 -13.03 0.48 6.35
N LEU A 40 -13.77 1.33 7.06
CA LEU A 40 -13.21 2.30 7.99
C LEU A 40 -12.58 1.61 9.20
N SER A 41 -13.25 0.60 9.77
CA SER A 41 -12.72 -0.17 10.90
C SER A 41 -11.41 -0.88 10.52
N ASP A 42 -11.35 -1.51 9.35
CA ASP A 42 -10.11 -2.12 8.86
C ASP A 42 -9.00 -1.08 8.67
N LEU A 43 -9.30 0.05 8.03
CA LEU A 43 -8.31 1.13 7.82
C LEU A 43 -7.75 1.67 9.13
N LEU A 44 -8.62 2.04 10.08
CA LEU A 44 -8.21 2.63 11.35
C LEU A 44 -7.50 1.62 12.26
N SER A 45 -7.78 0.31 12.12
CA SER A 45 -7.09 -0.74 12.89
C SER A 45 -5.63 -0.93 12.45
N ARG A 46 -5.30 -0.55 11.21
CA ARG A 46 -3.95 -0.67 10.63
C ARG A 46 -3.04 0.51 10.99
N MET A 47 -3.61 1.63 11.42
CA MET A 47 -2.88 2.84 11.76
C MET A 47 -2.51 2.90 13.25
N THR A 48 -1.30 3.37 13.51
CA THR A 48 -0.85 3.89 14.82
C THR A 48 -1.59 5.18 15.17
N LEU A 49 -1.45 5.62 16.43
CA LEU A 49 -2.04 6.90 16.86
C LEU A 49 -1.39 8.06 16.11
N GLU A 50 -0.08 8.01 15.92
CA GLU A 50 0.72 9.02 15.24
C GLU A 50 0.30 9.16 13.77
N GLU A 51 0.03 8.06 13.08
CA GLU A 51 -0.49 8.07 11.71
C GLU A 51 -1.91 8.64 11.64
N LYS A 52 -2.79 8.31 12.59
CA LYS A 52 -4.13 8.90 12.69
C LYS A 52 -4.07 10.42 12.89
N VAL A 53 -3.17 10.89 13.76
CA VAL A 53 -2.92 12.32 13.95
C VAL A 53 -2.35 12.94 12.68
N GLY A 54 -1.42 12.26 12.01
CA GLY A 54 -0.83 12.69 10.74
C GLY A 54 -1.87 12.92 9.63
N GLN A 55 -2.91 12.09 9.57
CA GLN A 55 -4.03 12.27 8.63
C GLN A 55 -4.86 13.53 8.89
N LEU A 56 -4.87 14.04 10.12
CA LEU A 56 -5.56 15.29 10.48
C LEU A 56 -4.71 16.55 10.20
N LEU A 57 -3.41 16.39 9.98
CA LEU A 57 -2.49 17.50 9.70
C LEU A 57 -2.59 17.92 8.24
N CYS A 58 -2.88 19.21 8.02
CA CYS A 58 -2.98 19.80 6.69
C CYS A 58 -1.97 20.97 6.55
N PRO A 59 -0.68 20.68 6.33
CA PRO A 59 0.35 21.72 6.19
C PRO A 59 0.25 22.38 4.81
N LEU A 60 -0.72 23.28 4.63
CA LEU A 60 -0.94 24.02 3.37
C LEU A 60 -0.42 25.47 3.42
N GLY A 61 0.41 25.79 4.41
CA GLY A 61 0.97 27.13 4.57
C GLY A 61 2.03 27.47 3.52
N TRP A 62 2.23 28.76 3.26
CA TRP A 62 3.24 29.25 2.29
C TRP A 62 4.66 28.84 2.65
N GLU A 63 4.94 28.58 3.94
CA GLU A 63 6.25 28.11 4.43
C GLU A 63 6.60 26.68 3.99
N MET A 64 5.65 25.93 3.41
CA MET A 64 5.85 24.55 2.99
C MET A 64 6.53 24.43 1.63
N TYR A 65 6.67 25.56 0.92
CA TYR A 65 7.22 25.60 -0.43
C TYR A 65 8.25 26.71 -0.58
N GLU A 66 9.25 26.46 -1.40
CA GLU A 66 10.26 27.41 -1.84
C GLU A 66 10.05 27.66 -3.34
N ILE A 67 10.01 28.93 -3.75
CA ILE A 67 9.80 29.32 -5.14
C ILE A 67 11.11 29.80 -5.73
N HIS A 68 11.62 29.08 -6.73
CA HIS A 68 12.84 29.40 -7.45
C HIS A 68 12.48 29.75 -8.89
N GLY A 69 12.25 31.04 -9.15
CA GLY A 69 11.77 31.51 -10.45
C GLY A 69 10.38 30.97 -10.75
N SER A 70 10.27 30.10 -11.77
CA SER A 70 9.01 29.42 -12.15
C SER A 70 8.84 28.04 -11.53
N GLU A 71 9.80 27.58 -10.72
CA GLU A 71 9.74 26.27 -10.08
C GLU A 71 9.30 26.36 -8.62
N VAL A 72 8.50 25.39 -8.18
CA VAL A 72 8.04 25.24 -6.80
C VAL A 72 8.62 23.96 -6.22
N HIS A 73 9.38 24.09 -5.13
CA HIS A 73 10.06 23.00 -4.45
C HIS A 73 9.51 22.83 -3.02
N PRO A 74 9.41 21.60 -2.48
CA PRO A 74 9.04 21.42 -1.08
C PRO A 74 10.14 21.96 -0.16
N SER A 75 9.75 22.80 0.81
CA SER A 75 10.70 23.43 1.73
C SER A 75 11.33 22.42 2.69
N GLY A 76 12.43 22.82 3.33
CA GLY A 76 13.02 22.03 4.42
C GLY A 76 12.02 21.75 5.56
N LYS A 77 11.17 22.74 5.89
CA LYS A 77 10.12 22.63 6.92
C LYS A 77 9.07 21.58 6.54
N PHE A 78 8.64 21.55 5.29
CA PHE A 78 7.70 20.55 4.80
C PHE A 78 8.30 19.14 4.90
N LYS A 79 9.53 18.95 4.44
CA LYS A 79 10.23 17.65 4.50
C LYS A 79 10.37 17.15 5.95
N GLN A 80 10.70 18.05 6.89
CA GLN A 80 10.78 17.71 8.31
C GLN A 80 9.42 17.30 8.88
N LEU A 81 8.37 18.06 8.57
CA LEU A 81 7.02 17.77 9.03
C LEU A 81 6.51 16.40 8.55
N ILE A 82 6.71 16.07 7.26
CA ILE A 82 6.34 14.76 6.72
C ILE A 82 7.08 13.64 7.47
N LYS A 83 8.39 13.82 7.71
CA LYS A 83 9.21 12.84 8.42
C LYS A 83 8.80 12.62 9.87
N GLU A 84 8.44 13.70 10.59
CA GLU A 84 8.22 13.65 12.04
C GLU A 84 6.76 13.43 12.45
N ARG A 85 5.82 13.70 11.56
CA ARG A 85 4.38 13.71 11.88
C ARG A 85 3.54 12.82 10.97
N ASN A 86 4.16 12.10 10.04
CA ASN A 86 3.46 11.22 9.10
C ASN A 86 2.29 11.93 8.40
N ALA A 87 2.43 13.24 8.14
CA ALA A 87 1.32 14.02 7.62
C ALA A 87 0.95 13.52 6.21
N GLY A 88 -0.32 13.13 6.04
CA GLY A 88 -0.82 12.55 4.79
C GLY A 88 -0.28 11.16 4.42
N MET A 89 0.46 10.48 5.31
CA MET A 89 1.02 9.13 5.05
C MET A 89 0.00 8.02 5.33
N LEU A 90 -0.09 7.07 4.40
CA LEU A 90 -0.89 5.84 4.44
C LEU A 90 -0.07 4.64 3.95
#